data_AF-A0A833T7L3-F1
#
_entry.id   AF-A0A833T7L3-F1
#
_cell.length_a   1.000
_cell.length_b   1.000
_cell.length_c   1.000
_cell.angle_alpha   90.00
_cell.angle_beta   90.00
_cell.angle_gamma   90.00
#
_symmetry.space_group_name_H-M   'P 1'
#
loop_
_entity.id
_entity.type
_entity.pdbx_description
1 polymer ?
#
loop_
_entity_poly.entity_id
_entity_poly.type
_entity_poly.pdbx_seq_one_letter_code
_entity_poly.pdbx_strand_id
1 'polypeptide(L)'
;MIRASEAWDFSWMAAAVQSVETYEAALKTAEFPSLILAALVELLQAPEANALQLQELSDVLLQMIAFPIDLELPRDTLTTLHSSRDWAIQTLLGIQVAQSRDLDGDVLPHPTMSKSLQQMQNKLFVSAPYRQVNAQMELLQSLLGALQTEEETDTLSDVLEMCADSLESDDLFLQFTEAALSGKTNAMTFGSAFLQRLFDRRSIQLQADVRKIRRLFDALTLESKVRVWANHLPSWCSHLQTWMLQAHRAPFKPVSAVLPDGLWLACESRADPVAVTAHCRRYSHLYVTFVEWCRDHVDLLSSCRSMELVSVISQSARQAGAARLFHRELLSQIPLGDWPQNQRERAFVKLASTLERLQATRNTSDVVWQYEWIGVLERPHLLHEAQELAFNGNNSLEGEQGLSTVRSSAQFLGWFYSFSNSESADEISTLITTIASELKVSDFRSGVQWLRRSRADFGTLPVLRLRLVWFWLLKSIEIALQTSENHATAATTEVLESVEYVFRRFTPPRAKRAFQVELVAHLLVELEWRISNTNVNVKERFLNALEPLCAWLLKIVRLMQLEEQSAQQKDSRNRYSNRRSPANDMQQLTERIEQFSH
;
A
#
# COMPACT_ATOMS: atom_id res chain seq x y z
N MET A 1 -78.60 13.16 -47.13
CA MET A 1 -78.49 12.81 -45.71
C MET A 1 -77.10 12.24 -45.50
N ILE A 2 -76.14 13.09 -45.13
CA ILE A 2 -74.76 12.69 -44.84
C ILE A 2 -74.65 12.75 -43.32
N ARG A 3 -74.33 11.61 -42.68
CA ARG A 3 -74.20 11.49 -41.23
C ARG A 3 -73.09 12.44 -40.75
N ALA A 4 -73.37 13.25 -39.73
CA ALA A 4 -72.31 13.94 -39.00
C ALA A 4 -71.38 12.88 -38.40
N SER A 5 -70.08 12.98 -38.69
CA SER A 5 -69.04 12.16 -38.06
C SER A 5 -69.08 12.42 -36.55
N GLU A 6 -69.27 11.38 -35.73
CA GLU A 6 -69.12 11.48 -34.28
C GLU A 6 -67.68 11.89 -33.98
N ALA A 7 -67.49 13.05 -33.35
CA ALA A 7 -66.16 13.52 -32.96
C ALA A 7 -65.57 12.59 -31.90
N TRP A 8 -64.31 12.17 -32.09
CA TRP A 8 -63.56 11.42 -31.09
C TRP A 8 -63.50 12.21 -29.77
N ASP A 9 -63.90 11.59 -28.66
CA ASP A 9 -63.80 12.16 -27.31
C ASP A 9 -62.62 11.51 -26.57
N PHE A 10 -61.56 12.29 -26.33
CA PHE A 10 -60.33 11.86 -25.64
C PHE A 10 -60.33 12.18 -24.14
N SER A 11 -61.39 12.81 -23.61
CA SER A 11 -61.46 13.26 -22.22
C SER A 11 -61.40 12.11 -21.22
N TRP A 12 -62.02 10.97 -21.54
CA TRP A 12 -61.96 9.77 -20.70
C TRP A 12 -60.56 9.15 -20.70
N MET A 13 -59.81 9.26 -21.81
CA MET A 13 -58.42 8.77 -21.86
C MET A 13 -57.50 9.63 -21.02
N ALA A 14 -57.65 10.95 -21.10
CA ALA A 14 -56.96 11.89 -20.23
C ALA A 14 -57.29 11.63 -18.75
N ALA A 15 -58.53 11.31 -18.41
CA ALA A 15 -58.93 10.96 -17.05
C ALA A 15 -58.33 9.62 -16.58
N ALA A 16 -58.25 8.61 -17.46
CA ALA A 16 -57.70 7.30 -17.13
C ALA A 16 -56.21 7.38 -16.74
N VAL A 17 -55.46 8.31 -17.33
CA VAL A 17 -54.02 8.51 -17.12
C VAL A 17 -53.72 9.33 -15.84
N GLN A 18 -54.72 9.63 -15.00
CA GLN A 18 -54.50 10.41 -13.76
C GLN A 18 -54.12 9.57 -12.54
N SER A 19 -54.37 8.25 -12.54
CA SER A 19 -54.04 7.37 -11.42
C SER A 19 -53.50 6.01 -11.89
N VAL A 20 -52.65 5.37 -11.06
CA VAL A 20 -52.00 4.09 -11.40
C VAL A 20 -53.05 3.00 -11.64
N GLU A 21 -54.08 2.97 -10.80
CA GLU A 21 -55.14 1.95 -10.82
C GLU A 21 -55.99 2.05 -12.08
N THR A 22 -56.40 3.27 -12.46
CA THR A 22 -57.19 3.52 -13.67
C THR A 22 -56.39 3.35 -14.95
N TYR A 23 -55.10 3.73 -14.92
CA TYR A 23 -54.24 3.64 -16.08
C TYR A 23 -53.83 2.19 -16.37
N GLU A 24 -53.50 1.42 -15.34
CA GLU A 24 -53.20 -0.01 -15.51
C GLU A 24 -54.44 -0.80 -15.97
N ALA A 25 -55.62 -0.50 -15.42
CA ALA A 25 -56.87 -1.11 -15.87
C ALA A 25 -57.16 -0.80 -17.35
N ALA A 26 -56.94 0.45 -17.79
CA ALA A 26 -57.12 0.85 -19.18
C ALA A 26 -56.10 0.20 -20.12
N LEU A 27 -54.85 0.01 -19.69
CA LEU A 27 -53.83 -0.68 -20.49
C LEU A 27 -54.10 -2.19 -20.63
N LYS A 28 -54.73 -2.81 -19.63
CA LYS A 28 -55.07 -4.24 -19.63
C LYS A 28 -56.24 -4.59 -20.54
N THR A 29 -57.13 -3.64 -20.88
CA THR A 29 -58.31 -3.92 -21.70
C THR A 29 -58.03 -4.02 -23.21
N ALA A 30 -56.78 -3.90 -23.68
CA ALA A 30 -56.34 -3.90 -25.09
C ALA A 30 -56.99 -2.81 -26.00
N GLU A 31 -58.08 -2.21 -25.56
CA GLU A 31 -58.83 -1.15 -26.24
C GLU A 31 -58.10 0.19 -26.16
N PHE A 32 -57.35 0.48 -25.08
CA PHE A 32 -56.75 1.81 -24.91
C PHE A 32 -55.68 2.16 -25.97
N PRO A 33 -54.65 1.33 -26.22
CA PRO A 33 -53.66 1.63 -27.26
C PRO A 33 -54.23 1.46 -28.68
N SER A 34 -55.19 0.54 -28.86
CA SER A 34 -55.82 0.28 -30.17
C SER A 34 -56.79 1.38 -30.59
N LEU A 35 -57.53 1.98 -29.65
CA LEU A 35 -58.39 3.15 -29.90
C LEU A 35 -57.57 4.40 -30.24
N ILE A 36 -56.42 4.60 -29.58
CA ILE A 36 -55.47 5.67 -29.95
C ILE A 36 -54.96 5.45 -31.38
N LEU A 37 -54.59 4.23 -31.77
CA LEU A 37 -54.15 3.94 -33.13
C LEU A 37 -55.27 4.09 -34.16
N ALA A 38 -56.49 3.62 -33.86
CA ALA A 38 -57.64 3.77 -34.74
C ALA A 38 -57.98 5.25 -34.96
N ALA A 39 -58.01 6.04 -33.88
CA ALA A 39 -58.21 7.48 -33.96
C ALA A 39 -57.08 8.16 -34.76
N LEU A 40 -55.83 7.75 -34.60
CA LEU A 40 -54.72 8.29 -35.41
C LEU A 40 -54.87 8.00 -36.89
N VAL A 41 -55.24 6.77 -37.25
CA VAL A 41 -55.42 6.37 -38.65
C VAL A 41 -56.53 7.19 -39.31
N GLU A 42 -57.60 7.51 -38.59
CA GLU A 42 -58.70 8.34 -39.11
C GLU A 42 -58.35 9.84 -39.13
N LEU A 43 -57.81 10.37 -38.04
CA LEU A 43 -57.54 11.80 -37.89
C LEU A 43 -56.42 12.28 -38.83
N LEU A 44 -55.44 11.42 -39.11
CA LEU A 44 -54.35 11.71 -40.05
C LEU A 44 -54.76 11.66 -41.52
N GLN A 45 -55.98 11.21 -41.88
CA GLN A 45 -56.45 11.29 -43.28
C GLN A 45 -56.78 12.72 -43.72
N ALA A 46 -57.05 13.62 -42.78
CA ALA A 46 -57.35 15.03 -43.04
C ALA A 46 -56.82 15.91 -41.88
N PRO A 47 -55.49 16.07 -41.77
CA PRO A 47 -54.84 16.63 -40.58
C PRO A 47 -55.22 18.10 -40.29
N GLU A 48 -55.49 18.89 -41.32
CA GLU A 48 -55.89 20.30 -41.18
C GLU A 48 -57.32 20.45 -40.65
N ALA A 49 -58.25 19.59 -41.09
CA ALA A 49 -59.64 19.61 -40.63
C ALA A 49 -59.80 19.07 -39.21
N ASN A 50 -58.87 18.19 -38.79
CA ASN A 50 -58.88 17.48 -37.52
C ASN A 50 -57.85 18.01 -36.51
N ALA A 51 -57.28 19.20 -36.75
CA ALA A 51 -56.15 19.74 -35.99
C ALA A 51 -56.41 19.81 -34.47
N LEU A 52 -57.63 20.16 -34.05
CA LEU A 52 -58.01 20.20 -32.63
C LEU A 52 -58.01 18.82 -31.98
N GLN A 53 -58.54 17.81 -32.67
CA GLN A 53 -58.60 16.43 -32.18
C GLN A 53 -57.22 15.76 -32.16
N LEU A 54 -56.37 16.07 -33.14
CA LEU A 54 -54.96 15.65 -33.15
C LEU A 54 -54.16 16.29 -32.00
N GLN A 55 -54.48 17.54 -31.65
CA GLN A 55 -53.89 18.22 -30.51
C GLN A 55 -54.33 17.56 -29.18
N GLU A 56 -55.62 17.28 -29.01
CA GLU A 56 -56.17 16.61 -27.81
C GLU A 56 -55.57 15.20 -27.63
N LEU A 57 -55.42 14.45 -28.73
CA LEU A 57 -54.79 13.13 -28.68
C LEU A 57 -53.29 13.21 -28.38
N SER A 58 -52.60 14.22 -28.91
CA SER A 58 -51.20 14.49 -28.58
C SER A 58 -51.07 14.84 -27.09
N ASP A 59 -52.01 15.58 -26.52
CA ASP A 59 -52.03 15.92 -25.10
C ASP A 59 -52.26 14.67 -24.22
N VAL A 60 -53.10 13.71 -24.64
CA VAL A 60 -53.24 12.41 -23.96
C VAL A 60 -51.94 11.61 -24.00
N LEU A 61 -51.29 11.52 -25.15
CA LEU A 61 -49.98 10.86 -25.28
C LEU A 61 -48.92 11.53 -24.39
N LEU A 62 -48.92 12.87 -24.30
CA LEU A 62 -48.03 13.60 -23.41
C LEU A 62 -48.32 13.32 -21.93
N GLN A 63 -49.58 13.16 -21.55
CA GLN A 63 -49.96 12.76 -20.18
C GLN A 63 -49.47 11.35 -19.86
N MET A 64 -49.55 10.41 -20.81
CA MET A 64 -48.99 9.06 -20.65
C MET A 64 -47.47 9.09 -20.44
N ILE A 65 -46.77 9.96 -21.17
CA ILE A 65 -45.33 10.13 -21.05
C ILE A 65 -44.94 10.73 -19.68
N ALA A 66 -45.69 11.74 -19.23
CA ALA A 66 -45.45 12.46 -17.99
C ALA A 66 -45.93 11.73 -16.73
N PHE A 67 -46.67 10.63 -16.88
CA PHE A 67 -47.22 9.88 -15.75
C PHE A 67 -46.10 9.39 -14.80
N PRO A 68 -46.12 9.73 -13.50
CA PRO A 68 -45.08 9.32 -12.55
C PRO A 68 -45.16 7.81 -12.28
N ILE A 69 -44.05 7.10 -12.44
CA ILE A 69 -43.94 5.66 -12.15
C ILE A 69 -43.16 5.50 -10.86
N ASP A 70 -43.83 5.01 -9.81
CA ASP A 70 -43.21 4.67 -8.53
C ASP A 70 -42.52 3.30 -8.62
N LEU A 71 -41.24 3.24 -8.26
CA LEU A 71 -40.40 2.04 -8.34
C LEU A 71 -40.75 0.98 -7.27
N GLU A 72 -41.59 1.31 -6.30
CA GLU A 72 -42.11 0.36 -5.30
C GLU A 72 -43.29 -0.49 -5.82
N LEU A 73 -43.77 -0.22 -7.05
CA LEU A 73 -44.86 -0.96 -7.68
C LEU A 73 -44.44 -2.39 -8.10
N PRO A 74 -45.41 -3.32 -8.27
CA PRO A 74 -45.14 -4.67 -8.77
C PRO A 74 -44.42 -4.66 -10.12
N ARG A 75 -43.46 -5.59 -10.32
CA ARG A 75 -42.63 -5.66 -11.54
C ARG A 75 -43.43 -5.71 -12.84
N ASP A 76 -44.56 -6.40 -12.86
CA ASP A 76 -45.41 -6.50 -14.06
C ASP A 76 -46.09 -5.17 -14.38
N THR A 77 -46.52 -4.42 -13.36
CA THR A 77 -47.09 -3.07 -13.48
C THR A 77 -46.02 -2.07 -13.93
N LEU A 78 -44.81 -2.14 -13.36
CA LEU A 78 -43.67 -1.33 -13.80
C LEU A 78 -43.36 -1.55 -15.28
N THR A 79 -43.24 -2.82 -15.69
CA THR A 79 -42.90 -3.18 -17.08
C THR A 79 -43.97 -2.67 -18.06
N THR A 80 -45.24 -2.79 -17.68
CA THR A 80 -46.39 -2.33 -18.47
C THR A 80 -46.42 -0.81 -18.62
N LEU A 81 -46.21 -0.06 -17.53
CA LEU A 81 -46.20 1.41 -17.55
C LEU A 81 -44.99 1.96 -18.31
N HIS A 82 -43.81 1.34 -18.15
CA HIS A 82 -42.61 1.72 -18.92
C HIS A 82 -42.78 1.45 -20.42
N SER A 83 -43.32 0.28 -20.78
CA SER A 83 -43.58 -0.07 -22.17
C SER A 83 -44.65 0.84 -22.80
N SER A 84 -45.68 1.22 -22.03
CA SER A 84 -46.70 2.18 -22.47
C SER A 84 -46.13 3.58 -22.68
N ARG A 85 -45.23 4.03 -21.80
CA ARG A 85 -44.51 5.30 -21.94
C ARG A 85 -43.67 5.31 -23.22
N ASP A 86 -42.87 4.27 -23.44
CA ASP A 86 -42.00 4.18 -24.62
C ASP A 86 -42.81 4.13 -25.92
N TRP A 87 -43.92 3.39 -25.90
CA TRP A 87 -44.87 3.37 -27.01
C TRP A 87 -45.52 4.74 -27.27
N ALA A 88 -45.92 5.48 -26.23
CA ALA A 88 -46.50 6.83 -26.38
C ALA A 88 -45.49 7.82 -26.96
N ILE A 89 -44.21 7.72 -26.57
CA ILE A 89 -43.11 8.51 -27.16
C ILE A 89 -42.97 8.19 -28.66
N GLN A 90 -42.92 6.91 -29.02
CA GLN A 90 -42.77 6.50 -30.42
C GLN A 90 -43.97 6.93 -31.29
N THR A 91 -45.19 6.77 -30.78
CA THR A 91 -46.41 7.19 -31.46
C THR A 91 -46.45 8.70 -31.67
N LEU A 92 -46.10 9.50 -30.66
CA LEU A 92 -46.09 10.96 -30.75
C LEU A 92 -45.06 11.48 -31.76
N LEU A 93 -43.89 10.83 -31.83
CA LEU A 93 -42.88 11.12 -32.85
C LEU A 93 -43.38 10.74 -34.27
N GLY A 94 -44.13 9.65 -34.39
CA GLY A 94 -44.74 9.22 -35.66
C GLY A 94 -45.77 10.22 -36.21
N ILE A 95 -46.57 10.85 -35.35
CA ILE A 95 -47.56 11.88 -35.72
C ILE A 95 -46.87 13.11 -36.34
N GLN A 96 -45.76 13.56 -35.74
CA GLN A 96 -45.00 14.71 -36.24
C GLN A 96 -44.38 14.44 -37.62
N VAL A 97 -43.94 13.21 -37.87
CA VAL A 97 -43.41 12.79 -39.18
C VAL A 97 -44.53 12.70 -40.22
N ALA A 98 -45.71 12.19 -39.86
CA ALA A 98 -46.86 12.09 -40.77
C ALA A 98 -47.41 13.47 -41.17
N GLN A 99 -47.50 14.42 -40.24
CA GLN A 99 -47.90 15.81 -40.54
C GLN A 99 -46.90 16.55 -41.45
N SER A 100 -45.64 16.12 -41.47
CA SER A 100 -44.59 16.74 -42.29
C SER A 100 -44.51 16.23 -43.74
N ARG A 101 -45.23 15.13 -44.09
CA ARG A 101 -45.06 14.44 -45.38
C ARG A 101 -46.07 14.80 -46.47
N ASP A 102 -47.10 15.59 -46.19
CA ASP A 102 -48.17 15.91 -47.16
C ASP A 102 -48.17 17.35 -47.70
N LEU A 103 -47.04 18.06 -47.67
CA LEU A 103 -46.92 19.41 -48.25
C LEU A 103 -45.89 19.44 -49.38
N ASP A 104 -46.27 18.90 -50.53
CA ASP A 104 -45.70 19.32 -51.81
C ASP A 104 -46.34 20.67 -52.20
N GLY A 105 -45.56 21.75 -52.06
CA GLY A 105 -45.88 23.06 -52.62
C GLY A 105 -46.21 24.15 -51.59
N ASP A 106 -45.38 25.18 -51.62
CA ASP A 106 -45.41 26.45 -50.90
C ASP A 106 -44.95 26.48 -49.43
N VAL A 107 -43.93 27.32 -49.24
CA VAL A 107 -43.22 27.62 -47.99
C VAL A 107 -44.19 28.23 -46.99
N LEU A 108 -44.60 27.44 -46.00
CA LEU A 108 -45.15 27.92 -44.73
C LEU A 108 -44.24 27.49 -43.57
N PRO A 109 -44.15 28.30 -42.50
CA PRO A 109 -43.11 28.17 -41.49
C PRO A 109 -43.23 26.86 -40.73
N HIS A 110 -42.09 26.21 -40.47
CA HIS A 110 -42.00 25.07 -39.55
C HIS A 110 -42.83 25.31 -38.29
N PRO A 111 -43.63 24.34 -37.81
CA PRO A 111 -44.34 24.48 -36.56
C PRO A 111 -43.28 24.72 -35.48
N THR A 112 -43.34 25.91 -34.89
CA THR A 112 -42.44 26.30 -33.82
C THR A 112 -42.72 25.33 -32.68
N MET A 113 -41.73 24.49 -32.34
CA MET A 113 -41.75 23.63 -31.15
C MET A 113 -42.46 24.36 -30.01
N SER A 114 -43.57 23.81 -29.52
CA SER A 114 -44.36 24.49 -28.50
C SER A 114 -43.46 24.81 -27.31
N LYS A 115 -43.59 26.02 -26.74
CA LYS A 115 -42.77 26.44 -25.58
C LYS A 115 -42.84 25.42 -24.44
N SER A 116 -43.94 24.67 -24.35
CA SER A 116 -44.17 23.54 -23.44
C SER A 116 -43.21 22.38 -23.71
N LEU A 117 -42.99 22.02 -24.97
CA LEU A 117 -42.08 20.94 -25.41
C LEU A 117 -40.61 21.33 -25.24
N GLN A 118 -40.24 22.59 -25.53
CA GLN A 118 -38.91 23.13 -25.21
C GLN A 118 -38.64 23.22 -23.69
N GLN A 119 -39.64 23.60 -22.89
CA GLN A 119 -39.53 23.59 -21.43
C GLN A 119 -39.49 22.18 -20.86
N MET A 120 -40.15 21.21 -21.49
CA MET A 120 -40.11 19.80 -21.12
C MET A 120 -38.79 19.15 -21.52
N GLN A 121 -38.20 19.49 -22.67
CA GLN A 121 -36.83 19.10 -23.02
C GLN A 121 -35.85 19.66 -21.99
N ASN A 122 -35.93 20.95 -21.68
CA ASN A 122 -35.05 21.53 -20.66
C ASN A 122 -35.30 20.96 -19.25
N LYS A 123 -36.52 20.56 -18.88
CA LYS A 123 -36.77 19.93 -17.58
C LYS A 123 -36.35 18.45 -17.56
N LEU A 124 -36.78 17.62 -18.51
CA LEU A 124 -36.45 16.19 -18.58
C LEU A 124 -34.96 15.90 -18.78
N PHE A 125 -34.21 16.81 -19.42
CA PHE A 125 -32.76 16.64 -19.62
C PHE A 125 -31.90 17.30 -18.51
N VAL A 126 -32.41 18.29 -17.77
CA VAL A 126 -31.66 18.96 -16.68
C VAL A 126 -32.01 18.41 -15.29
N SER A 127 -33.18 17.80 -15.08
CA SER A 127 -33.66 17.44 -13.74
C SER A 127 -33.58 15.95 -13.37
N ALA A 128 -32.85 15.11 -14.11
CA ALA A 128 -32.73 13.68 -13.82
C ALA A 128 -31.32 13.31 -13.32
N PRO A 129 -31.04 13.39 -12.01
CA PRO A 129 -29.78 12.88 -11.43
C PRO A 129 -29.54 11.39 -11.73
N TYR A 130 -30.61 10.65 -12.07
CA TYR A 130 -30.57 9.24 -12.49
C TYR A 130 -29.97 9.01 -13.89
N ARG A 131 -30.00 10.02 -14.80
CA ARG A 131 -29.41 9.89 -16.14
C ARG A 131 -27.91 10.14 -16.17
N GLN A 132 -27.39 10.95 -15.27
CA GLN A 132 -25.95 11.23 -15.19
C GLN A 132 -25.16 9.97 -14.80
N VAL A 133 -25.70 9.17 -13.88
CA VAL A 133 -25.12 7.86 -13.52
C VAL A 133 -25.16 6.88 -14.70
N ASN A 134 -26.28 6.78 -15.42
CA ASN A 134 -26.37 5.92 -16.61
C ASN A 134 -25.44 6.39 -17.75
N ALA A 135 -25.36 7.69 -18.00
CA ALA A 135 -24.43 8.24 -19.00
C ALA A 135 -22.97 7.99 -18.61
N GLN A 136 -22.62 8.08 -17.32
CA GLN A 136 -21.27 7.73 -16.85
C GLN A 136 -20.99 6.23 -16.92
N MET A 137 -22.00 5.38 -16.70
CA MET A 137 -21.88 3.94 -16.89
C MET A 137 -21.74 3.55 -18.37
N GLU A 138 -22.49 4.20 -19.28
CA GLU A 138 -22.36 4.01 -20.73
C GLU A 138 -21.01 4.51 -21.25
N LEU A 139 -20.55 5.65 -20.73
CA LEU A 139 -19.22 6.17 -21.03
C LEU A 139 -18.13 5.22 -20.52
N LEU A 140 -18.25 4.74 -19.27
CA LEU A 140 -17.35 3.74 -18.72
C LEU A 140 -17.32 2.47 -19.60
N GLN A 141 -18.48 1.95 -20.00
CA GLN A 141 -18.55 0.76 -20.86
C GLN A 141 -17.91 1.01 -22.23
N SER A 142 -18.09 2.20 -22.79
CA SER A 142 -17.47 2.61 -24.06
C SER A 142 -15.96 2.70 -23.94
N LEU A 143 -15.46 3.30 -22.86
CA LEU A 143 -14.02 3.37 -22.55
C LEU A 143 -13.44 1.97 -22.29
N LEU A 144 -14.14 1.11 -21.54
CA LEU A 144 -13.74 -0.29 -21.33
C LEU A 144 -13.76 -1.10 -22.62
N GLY A 145 -14.69 -0.80 -23.54
CA GLY A 145 -14.73 -1.38 -24.88
C GLY A 145 -13.50 -1.00 -25.70
N ALA A 146 -13.09 0.27 -25.65
CA ALA A 146 -11.88 0.75 -26.31
C ALA A 146 -10.62 0.02 -25.80
N LEU A 147 -10.53 -0.23 -24.48
CA LEU A 147 -9.42 -1.02 -23.90
C LEU A 147 -9.30 -2.45 -24.47
N GLN A 148 -10.41 -3.09 -24.84
CA GLN A 148 -10.39 -4.47 -25.35
C GLN A 148 -9.93 -4.55 -26.81
N THR A 149 -10.04 -3.45 -27.55
CA THR A 149 -9.75 -3.39 -28.99
C THR A 149 -8.34 -2.88 -29.32
N GLU A 150 -7.61 -2.34 -28.35
CA GLU A 150 -6.36 -1.62 -28.61
C GLU A 150 -5.09 -2.45 -28.36
N GLU A 151 -4.22 -2.47 -29.39
CA GLU A 151 -2.87 -3.04 -29.33
C GLU A 151 -1.77 -1.97 -29.15
N GLU A 152 -2.10 -0.67 -29.25
CA GLU A 152 -1.15 0.45 -29.24
C GLU A 152 -1.05 1.16 -27.87
N THR A 153 0.15 1.62 -27.52
CA THR A 153 0.48 2.23 -26.20
C THR A 153 -0.03 3.66 -26.03
N ASP A 154 -0.06 4.41 -27.13
CA ASP A 154 -0.30 5.85 -27.13
C ASP A 154 -1.80 6.14 -26.97
N THR A 155 -2.65 5.33 -27.58
CA THR A 155 -4.11 5.40 -27.46
C THR A 155 -4.58 5.10 -26.03
N LEU A 156 -3.99 4.12 -25.35
CA LEU A 156 -4.30 3.80 -23.95
C LEU A 156 -4.03 4.99 -23.01
N SER A 157 -2.97 5.76 -23.28
CA SER A 157 -2.60 6.94 -22.50
C SER A 157 -3.65 8.05 -22.65
N ASP A 158 -4.12 8.29 -23.88
CA ASP A 158 -5.17 9.27 -24.17
C ASP A 158 -6.51 8.88 -23.57
N VAL A 159 -6.86 7.58 -23.59
CA VAL A 159 -8.09 7.06 -22.97
C VAL A 159 -8.05 7.22 -21.44
N LEU A 160 -6.89 7.01 -20.80
CA LEU A 160 -6.72 7.24 -19.36
C LEU A 160 -6.88 8.72 -18.99
N GLU A 161 -6.36 9.64 -19.81
CA GLU A 161 -6.53 11.08 -19.60
C GLU A 161 -7.99 11.51 -19.83
N MET A 162 -8.63 11.02 -20.91
CA MET A 162 -10.04 11.27 -21.18
C MET A 162 -10.94 10.77 -20.05
N CYS A 163 -10.64 9.60 -19.48
CA CYS A 163 -11.33 9.05 -18.33
C CYS A 163 -11.21 9.97 -17.10
N ALA A 164 -10.02 10.51 -16.84
CA ALA A 164 -9.78 11.40 -15.72
C ALA A 164 -10.62 12.68 -15.79
N ASP A 165 -10.86 13.21 -16.98
CA ASP A 165 -11.66 14.42 -17.20
C ASP A 165 -13.17 14.14 -17.32
N SER A 166 -13.56 12.98 -17.87
CA SER A 166 -14.93 12.73 -18.30
C SER A 166 -15.78 11.93 -17.29
N LEU A 167 -15.18 11.08 -16.44
CA LEU A 167 -15.94 10.34 -15.42
C LEU A 167 -16.03 11.17 -14.14
N GLU A 168 -17.19 11.64 -13.69
CA GLU A 168 -17.22 12.43 -12.45
C GLU A 168 -17.15 11.56 -11.19
N SER A 169 -17.61 10.30 -11.25
CA SER A 169 -17.55 9.36 -10.14
C SER A 169 -16.15 8.76 -9.94
N ASP A 170 -15.66 8.85 -8.70
CA ASP A 170 -14.39 8.26 -8.27
C ASP A 170 -14.41 6.72 -8.27
N ASP A 171 -15.57 6.11 -7.98
CA ASP A 171 -15.73 4.65 -8.06
C ASP A 171 -15.59 4.16 -9.52
N LEU A 172 -16.22 4.87 -10.47
CA LEU A 172 -16.15 4.54 -11.90
C LEU A 172 -14.75 4.79 -12.46
N PHE A 173 -14.11 5.89 -12.04
CA PHE A 173 -12.72 6.17 -12.39
C PHE A 173 -11.77 5.08 -11.87
N LEU A 174 -11.93 4.63 -10.62
CA LEU A 174 -11.14 3.52 -10.08
C LEU A 174 -11.37 2.22 -10.83
N GLN A 175 -12.63 1.88 -11.12
CA GLN A 175 -12.97 0.68 -11.87
C GLN A 175 -12.33 0.69 -13.26
N PHE A 176 -12.40 1.82 -13.97
CA PHE A 176 -11.72 1.99 -15.25
C PHE A 176 -10.21 1.85 -15.11
N THR A 177 -9.63 2.55 -14.14
CA THR A 177 -8.19 2.59 -13.90
C THR A 177 -7.64 1.20 -13.61
N GLU A 178 -8.32 0.40 -12.80
CA GLU A 178 -7.96 -1.01 -12.57
C GLU A 178 -8.01 -1.84 -13.85
N ALA A 179 -9.07 -1.70 -14.64
CA ALA A 179 -9.21 -2.45 -15.89
C ALA A 179 -8.09 -2.08 -16.88
N ALA A 180 -7.83 -0.78 -17.08
CA ALA A 180 -6.78 -0.27 -17.95
C ALA A 180 -5.39 -0.71 -17.48
N LEU A 181 -5.12 -0.58 -16.18
CA LEU A 181 -3.85 -1.00 -15.61
C LEU A 181 -3.69 -2.51 -15.62
N SER A 182 -4.75 -3.33 -15.57
CA SER A 182 -4.64 -4.79 -15.65
C SER A 182 -4.34 -5.34 -17.05
N GLY A 183 -4.35 -4.49 -18.09
CA GLY A 183 -4.18 -4.86 -19.50
C GLY A 183 -2.84 -5.52 -19.86
N LYS A 184 -2.60 -5.81 -21.14
CA LYS A 184 -1.35 -6.49 -21.58
C LYS A 184 -0.15 -5.53 -21.71
N THR A 185 -0.43 -4.25 -21.91
CA THR A 185 0.55 -3.20 -22.16
C THR A 185 1.30 -2.87 -20.87
N ASN A 186 2.65 -2.90 -20.90
CA ASN A 186 3.47 -2.67 -19.71
C ASN A 186 4.05 -1.25 -19.64
N ALA A 187 4.26 -0.63 -20.79
CA ALA A 187 4.77 0.73 -20.92
C ALA A 187 3.61 1.65 -21.28
N MET A 188 3.39 2.68 -20.48
CA MET A 188 2.32 3.67 -20.65
C MET A 188 2.85 5.04 -20.25
N THR A 189 2.26 6.09 -20.82
CA THR A 189 2.49 7.46 -20.36
C THR A 189 1.24 7.96 -19.65
N PHE A 190 1.38 8.46 -18.43
CA PHE A 190 0.23 9.02 -17.73
C PHE A 190 0.18 10.53 -17.95
N GLY A 191 -0.99 11.01 -18.39
CA GLY A 191 -1.26 12.42 -18.51
C GLY A 191 -1.41 13.11 -17.15
N SER A 192 -1.46 14.45 -17.19
CA SER A 192 -1.43 15.28 -15.99
C SER A 192 -2.73 15.23 -15.20
N ALA A 193 -3.89 15.17 -15.87
CA ALA A 193 -5.19 15.11 -15.23
C ALA A 193 -5.38 13.77 -14.53
N PHE A 194 -4.99 12.66 -15.19
CA PHE A 194 -4.99 11.33 -14.60
C PHE A 194 -4.13 11.26 -13.33
N LEU A 195 -2.87 11.71 -13.39
CA LEU A 195 -1.99 11.71 -12.22
C LEU A 195 -2.50 12.62 -11.11
N GLN A 196 -2.99 13.81 -11.45
CA GLN A 196 -3.52 14.76 -10.48
C GLN A 196 -4.72 14.17 -9.75
N ARG A 197 -5.66 13.54 -10.46
CA ARG A 197 -6.83 12.91 -9.87
C ARG A 197 -6.45 11.71 -9.00
N LEU A 198 -5.56 10.85 -9.49
CA LEU A 198 -5.13 9.64 -8.79
C LEU A 198 -4.44 9.96 -7.45
N PHE A 199 -3.65 11.04 -7.39
CA PHE A 199 -2.89 11.45 -6.21
C PHE A 199 -3.52 12.61 -5.41
N ASP A 200 -4.70 13.11 -5.80
CA ASP A 200 -5.39 14.17 -5.07
C ASP A 200 -5.69 13.70 -3.63
N ARG A 201 -5.52 14.61 -2.66
CA ARG A 201 -5.59 14.31 -1.22
C ARG A 201 -6.98 14.56 -0.62
N ARG A 202 -8.02 14.60 -1.44
CA ARG A 202 -9.40 14.74 -0.97
C ARG A 202 -9.79 13.47 -0.22
N SER A 203 -10.51 13.60 0.90
CA SER A 203 -11.01 12.42 1.61
C SER A 203 -12.16 11.80 0.81
N ILE A 204 -12.03 10.54 0.43
CA ILE A 204 -12.98 9.86 -0.45
C ILE A 204 -13.77 8.86 0.39
N GLN A 205 -15.09 8.91 0.28
CA GLN A 205 -15.98 7.89 0.84
C GLN A 205 -16.31 6.93 -0.30
N LEU A 206 -15.58 5.82 -0.39
CA LEU A 206 -15.95 4.70 -1.27
C LEU A 206 -17.05 3.88 -0.57
N GLN A 207 -17.98 3.31 -1.34
CA GLN A 207 -19.14 2.60 -0.79
C GLN A 207 -18.80 1.30 -0.04
N ALA A 208 -17.57 0.79 -0.18
CA ALA A 208 -17.08 -0.41 0.49
C ALA A 208 -15.84 -0.10 1.35
N ASP A 209 -15.92 -0.53 2.62
CA ASP A 209 -14.91 -0.48 3.70
C ASP A 209 -14.64 0.85 4.44
N VAL A 210 -14.81 0.77 5.76
CA VAL A 210 -14.82 1.85 6.77
C VAL A 210 -13.40 2.42 7.07
N ARG A 211 -12.46 2.35 6.13
CA ARG A 211 -11.14 3.00 6.27
C ARG A 211 -11.13 4.27 5.44
N LYS A 212 -10.83 5.42 6.09
CA LYS A 212 -10.66 6.70 5.40
C LYS A 212 -9.51 6.60 4.38
N ILE A 213 -9.83 6.31 3.13
CA ILE A 213 -8.91 6.36 2.00
C ILE A 213 -8.62 7.83 1.69
N ARG A 214 -7.34 8.17 1.59
CA ARG A 214 -6.88 9.56 1.45
C ARG A 214 -6.60 9.95 0.01
N ARG A 215 -6.40 8.97 -0.87
CA ARG A 215 -6.09 9.12 -2.30
C ARG A 215 -6.67 7.94 -3.05
N LEU A 216 -7.11 8.15 -4.29
CA LEU A 216 -7.58 7.06 -5.17
C LEU A 216 -6.48 6.02 -5.40
N PHE A 217 -5.23 6.46 -5.50
CA PHE A 217 -4.07 5.57 -5.56
C PHE A 217 -4.04 4.51 -4.45
N ASP A 218 -4.44 4.88 -3.23
CA ASP A 218 -4.38 3.97 -2.08
C ASP A 218 -5.42 2.83 -2.20
N ALA A 219 -6.50 3.05 -2.96
CA ALA A 219 -7.55 2.07 -3.23
C ALA A 219 -7.18 1.05 -4.33
N LEU A 220 -6.15 1.34 -5.13
CA LEU A 220 -5.73 0.43 -6.20
C LEU A 220 -5.19 -0.90 -5.65
N THR A 221 -5.37 -1.96 -6.43
CA THR A 221 -4.70 -3.25 -6.24
C THR A 221 -3.18 -3.06 -6.28
N LEU A 222 -2.44 -3.94 -5.62
CA LEU A 222 -0.98 -3.83 -5.60
C LEU A 222 -0.38 -3.98 -7.01
N GLU A 223 -0.96 -4.82 -7.87
CA GLU A 223 -0.54 -4.91 -9.27
C GLU A 223 -0.65 -3.57 -9.99
N SER A 224 -1.80 -2.91 -9.90
CA SER A 224 -2.05 -1.61 -10.50
C SER A 224 -1.12 -0.53 -9.92
N LYS A 225 -0.88 -0.53 -8.60
CA LYS A 225 0.10 0.36 -7.96
C LYS A 225 1.51 0.17 -8.53
N VAL A 226 1.95 -1.07 -8.72
CA VAL A 226 3.27 -1.39 -9.28
C VAL A 226 3.40 -0.90 -10.72
N ARG A 227 2.35 -1.07 -11.53
CA ARG A 227 2.33 -0.56 -12.91
C ARG A 227 2.35 0.96 -12.97
N VAL A 228 1.66 1.64 -12.05
CA VAL A 228 1.75 3.10 -11.91
C VAL A 228 3.17 3.52 -11.54
N TRP A 229 3.80 2.89 -10.54
CA TRP A 229 5.18 3.19 -10.18
C TRP A 229 6.16 2.95 -11.33
N ALA A 230 5.99 1.85 -12.06
CA ALA A 230 6.84 1.48 -13.19
C ALA A 230 6.79 2.53 -14.31
N ASN A 231 5.63 3.15 -14.54
CA ASN A 231 5.42 4.13 -15.60
C ASN A 231 5.52 5.60 -15.10
N HIS A 232 5.62 5.81 -13.77
CA HIS A 232 5.78 7.13 -13.16
C HIS A 232 6.72 7.09 -11.96
N LEU A 233 8.02 7.08 -12.25
CA LEU A 233 9.11 7.06 -11.26
C LEU A 233 9.03 8.17 -10.19
N PRO A 234 8.58 9.41 -10.48
CA PRO A 234 8.42 10.41 -9.42
C PRO A 234 7.47 9.95 -8.30
N SER A 235 6.39 9.24 -8.64
CA SER A 235 5.51 8.67 -7.62
C SER A 235 6.16 7.54 -6.84
N TRP A 236 6.98 6.70 -7.48
CA TRP A 236 7.76 5.67 -6.79
C TRP A 236 8.68 6.29 -5.73
N CYS A 237 9.51 7.27 -6.14
CA CYS A 237 10.40 7.99 -5.23
C CYS A 237 9.65 8.70 -4.10
N SER A 238 8.48 9.28 -4.39
CA SER A 238 7.63 9.91 -3.37
C SER A 238 7.11 8.90 -2.33
N HIS A 239 6.74 7.68 -2.76
CA HIS A 239 6.33 6.61 -1.86
C HIS A 239 7.50 6.07 -1.04
N LEU A 240 8.69 5.88 -1.62
CA LEU A 240 9.90 5.50 -0.89
C LEU A 240 10.18 6.47 0.27
N GLN A 241 10.13 7.78 -0.01
CA GLN A 241 10.30 8.80 1.02
C GLN A 241 9.18 8.77 2.07
N THR A 242 7.93 8.56 1.64
CA THR A 242 6.78 8.48 2.53
C THR A 242 6.90 7.29 3.48
N TRP A 243 7.26 6.11 2.97
CA TRP A 243 7.44 4.91 3.78
C TRP A 243 8.62 5.04 4.73
N MET A 244 9.74 5.63 4.29
CA MET A 244 10.87 5.92 5.17
C MET A 244 10.43 6.80 6.35
N LEU A 245 9.73 7.90 6.08
CA LEU A 245 9.22 8.79 7.13
C LEU A 245 8.19 8.09 8.04
N GLN A 246 7.36 7.20 7.50
CA GLN A 246 6.38 6.44 8.29
C GLN A 246 7.06 5.40 9.19
N ALA A 247 8.07 4.68 8.69
CA ALA A 247 8.85 3.70 9.45
C ALA A 247 9.58 4.35 10.64
N HIS A 248 10.09 5.57 10.45
CA HIS A 248 10.72 6.37 11.51
C HIS A 248 9.74 7.00 12.49
N ARG A 249 8.50 7.27 12.05
CA ARG A 249 7.43 7.79 12.93
C ARG A 249 6.78 6.72 13.81
N ALA A 250 6.89 5.45 13.43
CA ALA A 250 6.36 4.31 14.17
C ALA A 250 7.46 3.24 14.35
N PRO A 251 8.49 3.55 15.16
CA PRO A 251 9.71 2.74 15.20
C PRO A 251 9.49 1.32 15.75
N PHE A 252 8.44 1.11 16.54
CA PHE A 252 8.14 -0.20 17.12
C PHE A 252 7.06 -0.97 16.35
N LYS A 253 6.51 -0.41 15.25
CA LYS A 253 5.64 -1.20 14.37
C LYS A 253 6.45 -2.08 13.41
N PRO A 254 5.99 -3.27 13.04
CA PRO A 254 6.63 -4.04 11.98
C PRO A 254 6.57 -3.27 10.64
N VAL A 255 7.54 -3.49 9.75
CA VAL A 255 7.55 -2.82 8.42
C VAL A 255 6.34 -3.19 7.57
N SER A 256 5.74 -4.36 7.80
CA SER A 256 4.45 -4.75 7.22
C SER A 256 3.32 -3.76 7.52
N ALA A 257 3.35 -3.04 8.65
CA ALA A 257 2.34 -2.02 8.95
C ALA A 257 2.58 -0.68 8.23
N VAL A 258 3.70 -0.52 7.53
CA VAL A 258 4.10 0.71 6.81
C VAL A 258 3.89 0.56 5.31
N LEU A 259 4.17 -0.63 4.78
CA LEU A 259 4.06 -0.91 3.35
C LEU A 259 2.62 -1.32 2.96
N PRO A 260 2.27 -1.29 1.68
CA PRO A 260 1.02 -1.87 1.18
C PRO A 260 1.02 -3.40 1.32
N ASP A 261 -0.13 -3.96 1.72
CA ASP A 261 -0.34 -5.41 1.85
C ASP A 261 0.11 -6.16 0.58
N GLY A 262 0.87 -7.24 0.76
CA GLY A 262 1.39 -8.09 -0.32
C GLY A 262 2.71 -7.63 -0.94
N LEU A 263 3.24 -6.45 -0.59
CA LEU A 263 4.57 -6.01 -1.03
C LEU A 263 5.69 -6.79 -0.31
N TRP A 264 5.40 -7.39 0.84
CA TRP A 264 6.32 -8.27 1.57
C TRP A 264 5.86 -9.73 1.47
N LEU A 265 6.83 -10.65 1.50
CA LEU A 265 6.57 -12.08 1.63
C LEU A 265 6.34 -12.37 3.12
N ALA A 266 5.11 -12.73 3.51
CA ALA A 266 4.92 -13.36 4.82
C ALA A 266 5.58 -14.75 4.78
N CYS A 267 6.50 -15.02 5.70
CA CYS A 267 7.17 -16.34 5.79
C CYS A 267 6.21 -17.51 6.05
N GLU A 268 4.92 -17.28 6.31
CA GLU A 268 3.99 -18.32 6.75
C GLU A 268 2.62 -18.35 6.04
N SER A 269 2.35 -17.50 5.03
CA SER A 269 1.03 -17.54 4.37
C SER A 269 0.99 -18.55 3.21
N ARG A 270 0.10 -19.54 3.33
CA ARG A 270 -0.27 -20.51 2.26
C ARG A 270 -0.94 -19.90 1.01
N ALA A 271 -1.17 -18.58 0.98
CA ALA A 271 -1.67 -17.89 -0.20
C ALA A 271 -0.49 -17.52 -1.11
N ASP A 272 -0.57 -17.86 -2.39
CA ASP A 272 0.51 -17.86 -3.38
C ASP A 272 1.36 -16.56 -3.38
N PRO A 273 2.44 -16.46 -2.58
CA PRO A 273 3.23 -15.22 -2.43
C PRO A 273 4.05 -14.91 -3.69
N VAL A 274 4.06 -15.88 -4.62
CA VAL A 274 4.88 -15.94 -5.83
C VAL A 274 4.33 -15.02 -6.93
N ALA A 275 3.00 -14.83 -7.02
CA ALA A 275 2.40 -14.06 -8.12
C ALA A 275 2.69 -12.54 -8.01
N VAL A 276 2.61 -11.98 -6.80
CA VAL A 276 2.71 -10.51 -6.58
C VAL A 276 4.17 -10.02 -6.57
N THR A 277 5.08 -10.76 -5.94
CA THR A 277 6.52 -10.45 -6.03
C THR A 277 7.06 -10.60 -7.46
N ALA A 278 6.45 -11.45 -8.28
CA ALA A 278 6.77 -11.53 -9.71
C ALA A 278 6.41 -10.23 -10.46
N HIS A 279 5.38 -9.48 -10.04
CA HIS A 279 4.97 -8.24 -10.71
C HIS A 279 5.93 -7.08 -10.46
N CYS A 280 6.37 -6.85 -9.22
CA CYS A 280 7.42 -5.85 -8.95
C CYS A 280 8.73 -6.19 -9.68
N ARG A 281 9.14 -7.46 -9.61
CA ARG A 281 10.36 -7.94 -10.26
C ARG A 281 10.30 -7.88 -11.77
N ARG A 282 9.11 -7.82 -12.40
CA ARG A 282 8.97 -7.62 -13.85
C ARG A 282 9.61 -6.31 -14.32
N TYR A 283 9.59 -5.29 -13.46
CA TYR A 283 10.07 -3.94 -13.76
C TYR A 283 11.43 -3.70 -13.08
N SER A 284 12.51 -4.18 -13.72
CA SER A 284 13.87 -4.10 -13.16
C SER A 284 14.32 -2.67 -12.84
N HIS A 285 13.82 -1.68 -13.59
CA HIS A 285 14.13 -0.27 -13.36
C HIS A 285 13.59 0.25 -12.03
N LEU A 286 12.52 -0.32 -11.46
CA LEU A 286 12.06 0.06 -10.11
C LEU A 286 13.09 -0.27 -9.04
N TYR A 287 13.75 -1.43 -9.17
CA TYR A 287 14.87 -1.80 -8.30
C TYR A 287 16.08 -0.89 -8.54
N VAL A 288 16.37 -0.55 -9.81
CA VAL A 288 17.46 0.36 -10.14
C VAL A 288 17.25 1.73 -9.49
N THR A 289 16.08 2.34 -9.72
CA THR A 289 15.71 3.62 -9.12
C THR A 289 15.70 3.56 -7.59
N PHE A 290 15.28 2.44 -7.00
CA PHE A 290 15.32 2.26 -5.55
C PHE A 290 16.75 2.28 -4.98
N VAL A 291 17.70 1.60 -5.62
CA VAL A 291 19.11 1.59 -5.19
C VAL A 291 19.75 2.97 -5.38
N GLU A 292 19.46 3.64 -6.50
CA GLU A 292 19.90 5.04 -6.71
C GLU A 292 19.34 5.97 -5.63
N TRP A 293 18.05 5.84 -5.33
CA TRP A 293 17.42 6.60 -4.24
C TRP A 293 18.09 6.33 -2.89
N CYS A 294 18.47 5.07 -2.61
CA CYS A 294 19.21 4.74 -1.40
C CYS A 294 20.59 5.41 -1.37
N ARG A 295 21.31 5.43 -2.49
CA ARG A 295 22.62 6.08 -2.60
C ARG A 295 22.52 7.59 -2.32
N ASP A 296 21.52 8.24 -2.91
CA ASP A 296 21.32 9.69 -2.73
C ASP A 296 20.93 10.06 -1.27
N HIS A 297 20.54 9.08 -0.46
CA HIS A 297 20.15 9.26 0.95
C HIS A 297 21.00 8.41 1.91
N VAL A 298 22.21 7.98 1.50
CA VAL A 298 23.00 6.99 2.23
C VAL A 298 23.26 7.36 3.69
N ASP A 299 23.43 8.65 3.98
CA ASP A 299 23.64 9.20 5.33
C ASP A 299 22.45 8.99 6.27
N LEU A 300 21.25 8.74 5.73
CA LEU A 300 20.00 8.53 6.46
C LEU A 300 19.64 7.04 6.61
N LEU A 301 20.44 6.14 6.03
CA LEU A 301 20.13 4.72 5.97
C LEU A 301 20.76 3.88 7.08
N SER A 302 21.57 4.49 7.94
CA SER A 302 22.26 3.81 9.05
C SER A 302 21.32 3.29 10.15
N SER A 303 20.08 3.79 10.20
CA SER A 303 19.13 3.37 11.23
C SER A 303 18.61 1.94 11.03
N CYS A 304 18.27 1.26 12.12
CA CYS A 304 17.62 -0.03 12.14
C CYS A 304 16.34 -0.06 11.29
N ARG A 305 15.53 1.00 11.38
CA ARG A 305 14.26 1.11 10.64
C ARG A 305 14.48 1.27 9.15
N SER A 306 15.51 2.01 8.76
CA SER A 306 15.91 2.13 7.36
C SER A 306 16.35 0.76 6.80
N MET A 307 17.12 -0.02 7.57
CA MET A 307 17.56 -1.36 7.17
C MET A 307 16.40 -2.33 6.95
N GLU A 308 15.45 -2.40 7.90
CA GLU A 308 14.27 -3.28 7.76
C GLU A 308 13.46 -2.90 6.50
N LEU A 309 13.23 -1.60 6.28
CA LEU A 309 12.49 -1.11 5.12
C LEU A 309 13.22 -1.42 3.81
N VAL A 310 14.52 -1.13 3.75
CA VAL A 310 15.35 -1.38 2.56
C VAL A 310 15.41 -2.86 2.22
N SER A 311 15.54 -3.72 3.23
CA SER A 311 15.53 -5.17 3.04
C SER A 311 14.23 -5.64 2.39
N VAL A 312 13.07 -5.19 2.88
CA VAL A 312 11.77 -5.62 2.36
C VAL A 312 11.51 -5.09 0.95
N ILE A 313 11.80 -3.80 0.69
CA ILE A 313 11.62 -3.20 -0.65
C ILE A 313 12.59 -3.82 -1.66
N SER A 314 13.85 -4.06 -1.26
CA SER A 314 14.80 -4.80 -2.09
C SER A 314 14.26 -6.19 -2.43
N GLN A 315 13.81 -6.95 -1.43
CA GLN A 315 13.32 -8.31 -1.66
C GLN A 315 12.11 -8.35 -2.62
N SER A 316 11.26 -7.33 -2.60
CA SER A 316 10.07 -7.24 -3.47
C SER A 316 10.42 -6.85 -4.91
N ALA A 317 11.38 -5.94 -5.13
CA ALA A 317 11.73 -5.45 -6.47
C ALA A 317 12.91 -6.19 -7.13
N ARG A 318 13.82 -6.78 -6.35
CA ARG A 318 15.10 -7.33 -6.82
C ARG A 318 14.90 -8.63 -7.61
N GLN A 319 15.39 -8.64 -8.86
CA GLN A 319 15.51 -9.85 -9.68
C GLN A 319 16.71 -10.73 -9.25
N ALA A 320 16.67 -12.01 -9.61
CA ALA A 320 17.84 -12.89 -9.46
C ALA A 320 19.05 -12.32 -10.25
N GLY A 321 20.22 -12.25 -9.61
CA GLY A 321 21.44 -11.72 -10.25
C GLY A 321 21.58 -10.20 -10.30
N ALA A 322 20.65 -9.42 -9.75
CA ALA A 322 20.64 -7.96 -9.81
C ALA A 322 21.85 -7.27 -9.16
N ALA A 323 22.65 -7.98 -8.34
CA ALA A 323 23.92 -7.48 -7.82
C ALA A 323 24.92 -7.08 -8.94
N ARG A 324 24.83 -7.72 -10.11
CA ARG A 324 25.68 -7.43 -11.27
C ARG A 324 25.40 -6.07 -11.90
N LEU A 325 24.18 -5.53 -11.74
CA LEU A 325 23.78 -4.23 -12.32
C LEU A 325 24.57 -3.05 -11.74
N PHE A 326 25.12 -3.22 -10.53
CA PHE A 326 25.84 -2.17 -9.79
C PHE A 326 27.33 -2.48 -9.62
N HIS A 327 27.86 -3.42 -10.41
CA HIS A 327 29.26 -3.89 -10.30
C HIS A 327 29.66 -4.31 -8.87
N ARG A 328 28.70 -4.85 -8.10
CA ARG A 328 28.94 -5.33 -6.75
C ARG A 328 29.64 -6.68 -6.80
N GLU A 329 30.76 -6.78 -6.11
CA GLU A 329 31.62 -7.95 -6.02
C GLU A 329 31.52 -8.63 -4.66
N LEU A 330 31.28 -7.87 -3.58
CA LEU A 330 31.35 -8.38 -2.21
C LEU A 330 30.38 -9.56 -1.99
N LEU A 331 29.11 -9.37 -2.36
CA LEU A 331 28.06 -10.37 -2.13
C LEU A 331 27.83 -11.31 -3.31
N SER A 332 28.66 -11.22 -4.35
CA SER A 332 28.50 -12.00 -5.59
C SER A 332 28.64 -13.51 -5.37
N GLN A 333 29.28 -13.91 -4.28
CA GLN A 333 29.64 -15.30 -3.97
C GLN A 333 28.87 -15.86 -2.79
N ILE A 334 27.94 -15.07 -2.25
CA ILE A 334 27.09 -15.45 -1.15
C ILE A 334 25.82 -16.12 -1.72
N PRO A 335 25.57 -17.40 -1.40
CA PRO A 335 24.33 -18.07 -1.82
C PRO A 335 23.09 -17.45 -1.14
N LEU A 336 21.97 -17.41 -1.85
CA LEU A 336 20.68 -16.97 -1.31
C LEU A 336 20.01 -18.17 -0.64
N GLY A 337 19.92 -18.20 0.70
CA GLY A 337 19.20 -19.26 1.44
C GLY A 337 19.87 -19.67 2.76
N ASP A 338 19.43 -20.79 3.35
CA ASP A 338 19.98 -21.34 4.58
C ASP A 338 21.35 -21.99 4.35
N TRP A 339 22.32 -21.69 5.21
CA TRP A 339 23.68 -22.18 5.04
C TRP A 339 24.08 -23.15 6.15
N PRO A 340 24.61 -24.34 5.79
CA PRO A 340 25.39 -25.15 6.71
C PRO A 340 26.55 -24.32 7.28
N GLN A 341 26.90 -24.56 8.55
CA GLN A 341 27.95 -23.82 9.26
C GLN A 341 29.27 -23.72 8.47
N ASN A 342 29.77 -24.84 7.93
CA ASN A 342 31.02 -24.87 7.15
C ASN A 342 30.98 -24.04 5.85
N GLN A 343 29.79 -23.79 5.28
CA GLN A 343 29.65 -22.90 4.12
C GLN A 343 29.66 -21.43 4.57
N ARG A 344 29.03 -21.15 5.71
CA ARG A 344 28.99 -19.83 6.33
C ARG A 344 30.37 -19.33 6.73
N GLU A 345 31.14 -20.14 7.44
CA GLU A 345 32.51 -19.79 7.86
C GLU A 345 33.40 -19.48 6.65
N ARG A 346 33.34 -20.31 5.60
CA ARG A 346 34.07 -20.08 4.34
C ARG A 346 33.60 -18.83 3.61
N ALA A 347 32.31 -18.53 3.62
CA ALA A 347 31.77 -17.32 3.00
C ALA A 347 32.33 -16.07 3.67
N PHE A 348 32.37 -16.01 5.01
CA PHE A 348 32.88 -14.84 5.73
C PHE A 348 34.39 -14.64 5.59
N VAL A 349 35.19 -15.71 5.56
CA VAL A 349 36.62 -15.60 5.22
C VAL A 349 36.81 -15.03 3.81
N LYS A 350 35.98 -15.44 2.85
CA LYS A 350 36.01 -14.90 1.49
C LYS A 350 35.54 -13.46 1.41
N LEU A 351 34.54 -13.08 2.21
CA LEU A 351 34.06 -11.70 2.29
C LEU A 351 35.15 -10.78 2.80
N ALA A 352 35.86 -11.17 3.87
CA ALA A 352 36.98 -10.40 4.41
C ALA A 352 38.08 -10.18 3.37
N SER A 353 38.59 -11.23 2.74
CA SER A 353 39.60 -11.10 1.67
C SER A 353 39.13 -10.27 0.47
N THR A 354 37.84 -10.39 0.10
CA THR A 354 37.25 -9.57 -0.97
C THR A 354 37.18 -8.11 -0.54
N LEU A 355 36.80 -7.85 0.70
CA LEU A 355 36.71 -6.53 1.29
C LEU A 355 38.09 -5.86 1.35
N GLU A 356 39.14 -6.56 1.79
CA GLU A 356 40.52 -6.06 1.80
C GLU A 356 40.99 -5.64 0.40
N ARG A 357 40.72 -6.49 -0.60
CA ARG A 357 41.04 -6.19 -2.00
C ARG A 357 40.28 -4.94 -2.50
N LEU A 358 39.01 -4.80 -2.12
CA LEU A 358 38.21 -3.64 -2.48
C LEU A 358 38.70 -2.37 -1.77
N GLN A 359 39.04 -2.45 -0.48
CA GLN A 359 39.62 -1.32 0.29
C GLN A 359 40.97 -0.87 -0.27
N ALA A 360 41.79 -1.81 -0.75
CA ALA A 360 43.08 -1.47 -1.37
C ALA A 360 42.94 -0.76 -2.72
N THR A 361 41.77 -0.86 -3.38
CA THR A 361 41.55 -0.36 -4.74
C THR A 361 40.52 0.76 -4.82
N ARG A 362 39.75 1.02 -3.76
CA ARG A 362 38.64 1.97 -3.72
C ARG A 362 38.71 2.88 -2.50
N ASN A 363 38.21 4.09 -2.65
CA ASN A 363 38.07 5.04 -1.54
C ASN A 363 36.63 5.04 -1.00
N THR A 364 36.41 5.59 0.20
CA THR A 364 35.07 5.71 0.82
C THR A 364 34.09 6.58 0.01
N SER A 365 34.61 7.50 -0.80
CA SER A 365 33.84 8.34 -1.73
C SER A 365 33.54 7.66 -3.08
N ASP A 366 34.02 6.44 -3.30
CA ASP A 366 33.75 5.70 -4.52
C ASP A 366 32.27 5.25 -4.55
N VAL A 367 31.60 5.56 -5.66
CA VAL A 367 30.19 5.19 -5.89
C VAL A 367 30.00 3.68 -5.77
N VAL A 368 30.97 2.89 -6.23
CA VAL A 368 30.88 1.42 -6.13
C VAL A 368 31.01 0.97 -4.68
N TRP A 369 31.76 1.68 -3.84
CA TRP A 369 31.86 1.40 -2.41
C TRP A 369 30.53 1.58 -1.68
N GLN A 370 29.79 2.62 -2.02
CA GLN A 370 28.44 2.84 -1.51
C GLN A 370 27.47 1.75 -1.95
N TYR A 371 27.56 1.28 -3.20
CA TYR A 371 26.73 0.16 -3.66
C TYR A 371 27.03 -1.16 -2.93
N GLU A 372 28.29 -1.45 -2.58
CA GLU A 372 28.60 -2.63 -1.77
C GLU A 372 27.94 -2.54 -0.39
N TRP A 373 28.01 -1.36 0.25
CA TRP A 373 27.38 -1.11 1.54
C TRP A 373 25.85 -1.24 1.47
N ILE A 374 25.21 -0.62 0.46
CA ILE A 374 23.77 -0.79 0.19
C ILE A 374 23.43 -2.27 -0.05
N GLY A 375 24.29 -3.03 -0.72
CA GLY A 375 24.09 -4.46 -0.92
C GLY A 375 23.95 -5.24 0.40
N VAL A 376 24.70 -4.86 1.43
CA VAL A 376 24.57 -5.44 2.78
C VAL A 376 23.33 -4.90 3.51
N LEU A 377 23.01 -3.62 3.32
CA LEU A 377 21.79 -3.00 3.83
C LEU A 377 20.52 -3.70 3.35
N GLU A 378 20.52 -4.18 2.11
CA GLU A 378 19.45 -4.99 1.50
C GLU A 378 19.38 -6.43 2.03
N ARG A 379 20.35 -6.85 2.85
CA ARG A 379 20.50 -8.21 3.39
C ARG A 379 20.96 -8.15 4.86
N PRO A 380 20.18 -7.51 5.76
CA PRO A 380 20.58 -7.27 7.15
C PRO A 380 20.85 -8.56 7.93
N HIS A 381 20.27 -9.70 7.52
CA HIS A 381 20.58 -11.02 8.09
C HIS A 381 22.08 -11.35 8.06
N LEU A 382 22.85 -10.85 7.09
CA LEU A 382 24.30 -11.05 7.03
C LEU A 382 25.02 -10.46 8.25
N LEU A 383 24.48 -9.40 8.85
CA LEU A 383 25.04 -8.81 10.07
C LEU A 383 24.82 -9.74 11.27
N HIS A 384 23.65 -10.36 11.37
CA HIS A 384 23.38 -11.36 12.41
C HIS A 384 24.22 -12.62 12.23
N GLU A 385 24.42 -13.07 10.99
CA GLU A 385 25.30 -14.19 10.69
C GLU A 385 26.77 -13.91 11.04
N ALA A 386 27.23 -12.67 10.79
CA ALA A 386 28.56 -12.25 11.21
C ALA A 386 28.68 -12.20 12.75
N GLN A 387 27.64 -11.74 13.45
CA GLN A 387 27.59 -11.77 14.92
C GLN A 387 27.61 -13.22 15.45
N GLU A 388 26.89 -14.14 14.81
CA GLU A 388 26.91 -15.57 15.15
C GLU A 388 28.32 -16.14 15.13
N LEU A 389 29.06 -15.87 14.05
CA LEU A 389 30.43 -16.32 13.89
C LEU A 389 31.40 -15.61 14.82
N ALA A 390 31.20 -14.31 15.09
CA ALA A 390 32.04 -13.56 16.04
C ALA A 390 31.90 -14.10 17.48
N PHE A 391 30.70 -14.50 17.89
CA PHE A 391 30.40 -15.09 19.20
C PHE A 391 30.36 -16.62 19.20
N ASN A 392 31.18 -17.29 18.38
CA ASN A 392 31.12 -18.75 18.28
C ASN A 392 31.40 -19.43 19.64
N GLY A 393 30.41 -20.15 20.16
CA GLY A 393 30.48 -20.86 21.44
C GLY A 393 30.75 -22.35 21.21
N ASN A 394 31.83 -22.85 21.81
CA ASN A 394 32.09 -24.28 22.09
C ASN A 394 32.54 -25.28 21.02
N ASN A 395 32.67 -24.97 19.73
CA ASN A 395 33.28 -25.93 18.79
C ASN A 395 34.69 -25.48 18.35
N SER A 396 35.69 -25.94 19.10
CA SER A 396 37.12 -25.93 18.75
C SER A 396 37.68 -24.58 18.28
N LEU A 397 38.08 -23.73 19.23
CA LEU A 397 39.18 -22.76 19.00
C LEU A 397 40.54 -23.47 18.88
N GLU A 398 40.58 -24.78 18.60
CA GLU A 398 41.80 -25.59 18.50
C GLU A 398 42.47 -25.50 17.12
N GLY A 399 42.08 -24.54 16.27
CA GLY A 399 42.70 -24.36 14.95
C GLY A 399 42.71 -22.91 14.46
N GLU A 400 43.73 -22.58 13.66
CA GLU A 400 43.90 -21.28 12.99
C GLU A 400 42.66 -20.84 12.19
N GLN A 401 41.88 -21.80 11.71
CA GLN A 401 40.69 -21.56 10.90
C GLN A 401 39.54 -20.91 11.69
N GLY A 402 39.31 -21.32 12.95
CA GLY A 402 38.25 -20.73 13.79
C GLY A 402 38.56 -19.29 14.18
N LEU A 403 39.83 -19.01 14.52
CA LEU A 403 40.31 -17.64 14.79
C LEU A 403 40.24 -16.74 13.56
N SER A 404 40.54 -17.31 12.38
CA SER A 404 40.41 -16.60 11.10
C SER A 404 38.95 -16.19 10.84
N THR A 405 37.99 -17.09 11.05
CA THR A 405 36.57 -16.77 10.84
C THR A 405 36.03 -15.70 11.78
N VAL A 406 36.41 -15.74 13.07
CA VAL A 406 36.02 -14.68 14.04
C VAL A 406 36.57 -13.33 13.59
N ARG A 407 37.86 -13.26 13.21
CA ARG A 407 38.49 -12.04 12.73
C ARG A 407 37.84 -11.52 11.44
N SER A 408 37.58 -12.40 10.47
CA SER A 408 36.91 -12.04 9.22
C SER A 408 35.50 -11.50 9.44
N SER A 409 34.76 -12.08 10.39
CA SER A 409 33.40 -11.64 10.74
C SER A 409 33.41 -10.29 11.45
N ALA A 410 34.36 -10.08 12.37
CA ALA A 410 34.58 -8.80 13.04
C ALA A 410 35.00 -7.70 12.05
N GLN A 411 35.86 -8.02 11.06
CA GLN A 411 36.27 -7.10 10.00
C GLN A 411 35.09 -6.68 9.11
N PHE A 412 34.24 -7.63 8.73
CA PHE A 412 33.02 -7.35 7.97
C PHE A 412 32.07 -6.42 8.74
N LEU A 413 31.81 -6.71 10.02
CA LEU A 413 30.99 -5.84 10.88
C LEU A 413 31.64 -4.47 11.09
N GLY A 414 32.95 -4.43 11.33
CA GLY A 414 33.72 -3.21 11.52
C GLY A 414 33.62 -2.28 10.32
N TRP A 415 33.78 -2.81 9.12
CA TRP A 415 33.57 -2.07 7.88
C TRP A 415 32.14 -1.56 7.71
N PHE A 416 31.14 -2.41 7.98
CA PHE A 416 29.75 -1.99 7.81
C PHE A 416 29.39 -0.84 8.76
N TYR A 417 29.81 -0.92 10.02
CA TYR A 417 29.51 0.11 11.03
C TYR A 417 30.37 1.36 10.88
N SER A 418 31.59 1.29 10.33
CA SER A 418 32.41 2.48 10.10
C SER A 418 31.79 3.44 9.08
N PHE A 419 30.84 2.98 8.26
CA PHE A 419 30.09 3.85 7.35
C PHE A 419 29.20 4.86 8.09
N SER A 420 28.76 4.53 9.32
CA SER A 420 27.82 5.33 10.10
C SER A 420 28.41 5.90 11.39
N ASN A 421 29.69 5.64 11.65
CA ASN A 421 30.38 6.05 12.87
C ASN A 421 31.68 6.76 12.50
N SER A 422 32.20 7.56 13.43
CA SER A 422 33.48 8.26 13.26
C SER A 422 34.69 7.33 13.35
N GLU A 423 34.54 6.24 14.09
CA GLU A 423 35.55 5.23 14.34
C GLU A 423 35.85 4.42 13.08
N SER A 424 37.12 4.10 12.88
CA SER A 424 37.59 3.34 11.71
C SER A 424 37.12 1.89 11.74
N ALA A 425 37.10 1.24 10.56
CA ALA A 425 36.71 -0.17 10.44
C ALA A 425 37.58 -1.09 11.33
N ASP A 426 38.88 -0.79 11.44
CA ASP A 426 39.84 -1.57 12.23
C ASP A 426 39.63 -1.39 13.74
N GLU A 427 39.34 -0.17 14.20
CA GLU A 427 38.99 0.11 15.60
C GLU A 427 37.71 -0.64 16.00
N ILE A 428 36.69 -0.61 15.15
CA ILE A 428 35.42 -1.30 15.39
C ILE A 428 35.61 -2.83 15.36
N SER A 429 36.37 -3.35 14.39
CA SER A 429 36.68 -4.78 14.30
C SER A 429 37.44 -5.30 15.53
N THR A 430 38.43 -4.52 15.99
CA THR A 430 39.20 -4.82 17.20
C THR A 430 38.28 -4.83 18.42
N LEU A 431 37.41 -3.82 18.56
CA LEU A 431 36.42 -3.75 19.63
C LEU A 431 35.50 -4.97 19.64
N ILE A 432 34.96 -5.38 18.50
CA ILE A 432 34.09 -6.55 18.38
C ILE A 432 34.83 -7.82 18.82
N THR A 433 36.06 -8.00 18.35
CA THR A 433 36.89 -9.16 18.69
C THR A 433 37.18 -9.21 20.19
N THR A 434 37.54 -8.07 20.79
CA THR A 434 37.77 -7.96 22.24
C THR A 434 36.51 -8.30 23.03
N ILE A 435 35.37 -7.70 22.69
CA ILE A 435 34.10 -7.94 23.40
C ILE A 435 33.70 -9.41 23.29
N ALA A 436 33.78 -10.01 22.10
CA ALA A 436 33.46 -11.43 21.91
C ALA A 436 34.38 -12.34 22.74
N SER A 437 35.67 -12.01 22.81
CA SER A 437 36.65 -12.76 23.60
C SER A 437 36.48 -12.64 25.12
N GLU A 438 35.87 -11.56 25.59
CA GLU A 438 35.66 -11.29 27.02
C GLU A 438 34.31 -11.80 27.50
N LEU A 439 33.25 -11.63 26.70
CA LEU A 439 31.91 -12.07 27.06
C LEU A 439 31.75 -13.60 27.03
N LYS A 440 32.50 -14.30 26.16
CA LYS A 440 32.56 -15.78 26.01
C LYS A 440 31.23 -16.49 26.29
N VAL A 441 30.53 -16.92 25.24
CA VAL A 441 29.25 -17.63 25.38
C VAL A 441 29.33 -18.88 26.28
N SER A 442 30.48 -19.55 26.31
CA SER A 442 30.72 -20.74 27.15
C SER A 442 30.97 -20.44 28.63
N ASP A 443 31.24 -19.19 29.00
CA ASP A 443 31.50 -18.77 30.38
C ASP A 443 30.67 -17.53 30.73
N PHE A 444 29.35 -17.76 30.84
CA PHE A 444 28.37 -16.71 31.09
C PHE A 444 28.71 -15.86 32.32
N ARG A 445 29.17 -16.48 33.42
CA ARG A 445 29.49 -15.76 34.68
C ARG A 445 30.65 -14.80 34.50
N SER A 446 31.72 -15.21 33.82
CA SER A 446 32.84 -14.33 33.52
C SER A 446 32.42 -13.17 32.63
N GLY A 447 31.57 -13.42 31.63
CA GLY A 447 30.98 -12.37 30.80
C GLY A 447 30.19 -11.33 31.60
N VAL A 448 29.35 -11.76 32.56
CA VAL A 448 28.63 -10.86 33.47
C VAL A 448 29.60 -10.04 34.33
N GLN A 449 30.66 -10.65 34.87
CA GLN A 449 31.66 -9.93 35.65
C GLN A 449 32.43 -8.91 34.82
N TRP A 450 32.79 -9.25 33.59
CA TRP A 450 33.43 -8.33 32.66
C TRP A 450 32.50 -7.13 32.37
N LEU A 451 31.23 -7.38 32.03
CA LEU A 451 30.26 -6.32 31.75
C LEU A 451 30.14 -5.32 32.90
N ARG A 452 30.19 -5.81 34.15
CA ARG A 452 30.17 -4.96 35.35
C ARG A 452 31.40 -4.06 35.47
N ARG A 453 32.60 -4.59 35.17
CA ARG A 453 33.87 -3.86 35.24
C ARG A 453 34.02 -2.85 34.09
N SER A 454 33.54 -3.21 32.91
CA SER A 454 33.75 -2.45 31.67
C SER A 454 32.65 -1.43 31.36
N ARG A 455 31.72 -1.16 32.31
CA ARG A 455 30.60 -0.21 32.10
C ARG A 455 31.08 1.18 31.66
N ALA A 456 32.25 1.63 32.13
CA ALA A 456 32.81 2.94 31.78
C ALA A 456 33.18 3.04 30.29
N ASP A 457 33.57 1.92 29.67
CA ASP A 457 34.08 1.89 28.29
C ASP A 457 32.97 2.08 27.25
N PHE A 458 31.71 1.98 27.65
CA PHE A 458 30.55 2.22 26.79
C PHE A 458 30.35 3.69 26.41
N GLY A 459 31.23 4.58 26.87
CA GLY A 459 31.29 5.96 26.38
C GLY A 459 31.58 6.07 24.88
N THR A 460 32.23 5.07 24.28
CA THR A 460 32.46 4.98 22.83
C THR A 460 31.59 3.90 22.20
N LEU A 461 30.97 4.20 21.05
CA LEU A 461 30.05 3.31 20.33
C LEU A 461 29.00 2.61 21.22
N PRO A 462 28.24 3.36 22.06
CA PRO A 462 27.31 2.77 23.03
C PRO A 462 26.26 1.86 22.39
N VAL A 463 25.69 2.22 21.23
CA VAL A 463 24.69 1.40 20.53
C VAL A 463 25.30 0.06 20.12
N LEU A 464 26.44 0.08 19.45
CA LEU A 464 27.10 -1.15 18.98
C LEU A 464 27.45 -2.07 20.14
N ARG A 465 28.08 -1.55 21.19
CA ARG A 465 28.47 -2.37 22.35
C ARG A 465 27.26 -2.97 23.06
N LEU A 466 26.17 -2.22 23.23
CA LEU A 466 24.94 -2.73 23.83
C LEU A 466 24.29 -3.83 22.96
N ARG A 467 24.30 -3.67 21.64
CA ARG A 467 23.84 -4.71 20.71
C ARG A 467 24.67 -5.99 20.81
N LEU A 468 26.00 -5.88 20.89
CA LEU A 468 26.88 -7.04 21.06
C LEU A 468 26.59 -7.78 22.39
N VAL A 469 26.37 -7.05 23.48
CA VAL A 469 25.97 -7.62 24.78
C VAL A 469 24.60 -8.30 24.69
N TRP A 470 23.64 -7.67 24.02
CA TRP A 470 22.29 -8.23 23.83
C TRP A 470 22.33 -9.52 23.02
N PHE A 471 23.03 -9.50 21.89
CA PHE A 471 23.24 -10.68 21.05
C PHE A 471 23.89 -11.82 21.83
N TRP A 472 24.95 -11.53 22.58
CA TRP A 472 25.60 -12.51 23.45
C TRP A 472 24.64 -13.10 24.49
N LEU A 473 23.80 -12.26 25.12
CA LEU A 473 22.82 -12.72 26.10
C LEU A 473 21.81 -13.68 25.47
N LEU A 474 21.23 -13.32 24.31
CA LEU A 474 20.30 -14.18 23.57
C LEU A 474 20.93 -15.52 23.18
N LYS A 475 22.18 -15.47 22.68
CA LYS A 475 22.93 -16.66 22.28
C LYS A 475 23.28 -17.56 23.46
N SER A 476 23.65 -16.98 24.60
CA SER A 476 23.95 -17.72 25.84
C SER A 476 22.71 -18.42 26.39
N ILE A 477 21.54 -17.75 26.37
CA ILE A 477 20.27 -18.36 26.78
C ILE A 477 19.95 -19.58 25.88
N GLU A 478 20.08 -19.45 24.57
CA GLU A 478 19.78 -20.58 23.67
C GLU A 478 20.72 -21.77 23.92
N ILE A 479 22.03 -21.53 24.01
CA ILE A 479 23.01 -22.60 24.24
C ILE A 479 22.77 -23.29 25.60
N ALA A 480 22.47 -22.53 26.65
CA ALA A 480 22.14 -23.07 27.97
C ALA A 480 20.92 -24.01 27.92
N LEU A 481 19.90 -23.66 27.14
CA LEU A 481 18.71 -24.50 26.94
C LEU A 481 19.01 -25.78 26.14
N GLN A 482 20.03 -25.76 25.29
CA GLN A 482 20.50 -26.93 24.55
C GLN A 482 21.39 -27.85 25.41
N THR A 483 22.22 -27.29 26.29
CA THR A 483 23.15 -28.05 27.15
C THR A 483 22.56 -28.43 28.50
N SER A 484 21.31 -28.04 28.79
CA SER A 484 20.64 -28.23 30.09
C SER A 484 21.38 -27.59 31.28
N GLU A 485 22.27 -26.64 31.01
CA GLU A 485 22.89 -25.81 32.04
C GLU A 485 21.93 -24.69 32.45
N ASN A 486 21.49 -24.68 33.71
CA ASN A 486 20.66 -23.59 34.21
C ASN A 486 21.52 -22.34 34.45
N HIS A 487 21.49 -21.40 33.50
CA HIS A 487 21.81 -20.02 33.82
C HIS A 487 20.75 -19.48 34.80
N ALA A 488 21.19 -19.08 35.99
CA ALA A 488 20.29 -18.55 37.01
C ALA A 488 19.65 -17.24 36.49
N THR A 489 18.32 -17.12 36.63
CA THR A 489 17.54 -15.89 36.37
C THR A 489 18.17 -14.63 36.99
N ALA A 490 18.87 -14.79 38.11
CA ALA A 490 19.67 -13.73 38.74
C ALA A 490 20.74 -13.15 37.80
N ALA A 491 21.51 -13.97 37.09
CA ALA A 491 22.60 -13.50 36.23
C ALA A 491 22.06 -12.77 34.98
N THR A 492 20.94 -13.21 34.41
CA THR A 492 20.22 -12.46 33.35
C THR A 492 19.77 -11.08 33.87
N THR A 493 19.24 -11.03 35.09
CA THR A 493 18.83 -9.76 35.72
C THR A 493 20.02 -8.81 35.90
N GLU A 494 21.17 -9.31 36.33
CA GLU A 494 22.40 -8.52 36.47
C GLU A 494 22.90 -7.93 35.14
N VAL A 495 22.75 -8.67 34.03
CA VAL A 495 23.04 -8.16 32.68
C VAL A 495 22.08 -7.03 32.32
N LEU A 496 20.77 -7.24 32.51
CA LEU A 496 19.75 -6.23 32.19
C LEU A 496 19.92 -4.95 33.02
N GLU A 497 20.29 -5.05 34.29
CA GLU A 497 20.63 -3.89 35.12
C GLU A 497 21.88 -3.15 34.60
N SER A 498 22.88 -3.90 34.12
CA SER A 498 24.09 -3.32 33.54
C SER A 498 23.79 -2.60 32.23
N VAL A 499 22.97 -3.21 31.36
CA VAL A 499 22.46 -2.62 30.12
C VAL A 499 21.65 -1.36 30.43
N GLU A 500 20.75 -1.39 31.41
CA GLU A 500 19.95 -0.24 31.84
C GLU A 500 20.83 0.90 32.39
N TYR A 501 21.86 0.58 33.18
CA TYR A 501 22.83 1.57 33.65
C TYR A 501 23.54 2.27 32.49
N VAL A 502 24.08 1.48 31.56
CA VAL A 502 24.80 2.01 30.38
C VAL A 502 23.86 2.85 29.53
N PHE A 503 22.66 2.34 29.24
CA PHE A 503 21.62 3.03 28.52
C PHE A 503 21.36 4.42 29.12
N ARG A 504 21.11 4.51 30.42
CA ARG A 504 20.84 5.79 31.09
C ARG A 504 22.06 6.71 31.13
N ARG A 505 23.26 6.17 31.38
CA ARG A 505 24.48 6.94 31.60
C ARG A 505 25.03 7.55 30.32
N PHE A 506 25.01 6.80 29.21
CA PHE A 506 25.63 7.19 27.94
C PHE A 506 24.63 7.67 26.88
N THR A 507 23.35 7.81 27.25
CA THR A 507 22.37 8.48 26.39
C THR A 507 22.79 9.94 26.17
N PRO A 508 23.01 10.37 24.91
CA PRO A 508 23.44 11.73 24.63
C PRO A 508 22.32 12.73 24.93
N PRO A 509 22.55 13.81 25.73
CA PRO A 509 21.48 14.73 26.12
C PRO A 509 20.74 15.38 24.94
N ARG A 510 21.47 15.74 23.87
CA ARG A 510 20.92 16.45 22.69
C ARG A 510 20.17 15.52 21.72
N ALA A 511 20.54 14.24 21.66
CA ALA A 511 19.96 13.26 20.74
C ALA A 511 19.30 12.10 21.50
N LYS A 512 18.87 12.35 22.75
CA LYS A 512 18.38 11.34 23.69
C LYS A 512 17.34 10.43 23.07
N ARG A 513 16.26 11.01 22.53
CA ARG A 513 15.15 10.24 21.95
C ARG A 513 15.58 9.38 20.76
N ALA A 514 16.39 9.95 19.85
CA ALA A 514 16.87 9.21 18.67
C ALA A 514 17.73 8.02 19.09
N PHE A 515 18.69 8.23 20.01
CA PHE A 515 19.51 7.17 20.58
C PHE A 515 18.67 6.06 21.24
N GLN A 516 17.69 6.45 22.06
CA GLN A 516 16.87 5.50 22.80
C GLN A 516 15.99 4.64 21.87
N VAL A 517 15.35 5.28 20.88
CA VAL A 517 14.54 4.58 19.87
C VAL A 517 15.39 3.64 19.04
N GLU A 518 16.55 4.11 18.57
CA GLU A 518 17.46 3.34 17.73
C GLU A 518 17.94 2.07 18.43
N LEU A 519 18.36 2.20 19.70
CA LEU A 519 18.77 1.05 20.48
C LEU A 519 17.62 0.06 20.64
N VAL A 520 16.46 0.49 21.13
CA VAL A 520 15.33 -0.43 21.39
C VAL A 520 14.87 -1.11 20.10
N ALA A 521 14.84 -0.39 18.97
CA ALA A 521 14.51 -0.98 17.68
C ALA A 521 15.50 -2.10 17.29
N HIS A 522 16.81 -1.86 17.46
CA HIS A 522 17.83 -2.90 17.23
C HIS A 522 17.65 -4.13 18.12
N LEU A 523 17.42 -3.93 19.43
CA LEU A 523 17.25 -5.04 20.37
C LEU A 523 16.02 -5.89 20.01
N LEU A 524 14.94 -5.23 19.58
CA LEU A 524 13.71 -5.89 19.15
C LEU A 524 13.91 -6.70 17.86
N VAL A 525 14.59 -6.13 16.86
CA VAL A 525 14.86 -6.83 15.59
C VAL A 525 15.81 -8.02 15.81
N GLU A 526 16.83 -7.89 16.65
CA GLU A 526 17.72 -8.99 17.01
C GLU A 526 16.97 -10.11 17.75
N LEU A 527 16.03 -9.76 18.63
CA LEU A 527 15.16 -10.70 19.31
C LEU A 527 14.27 -11.46 18.32
N GLU A 528 13.61 -10.76 17.39
CA GLU A 528 12.77 -11.36 16.34
C GLU A 528 13.57 -12.31 15.46
N TRP A 529 14.72 -11.85 14.97
CA TRP A 529 15.61 -12.68 14.16
C TRP A 529 16.01 -13.95 14.92
N ARG A 530 16.34 -13.83 16.22
CA ARG A 530 16.72 -15.00 17.02
C ARG A 530 15.56 -15.98 17.15
N ILE A 531 14.35 -15.51 17.45
CA ILE A 531 13.15 -16.35 17.57
C ILE A 531 12.87 -17.09 16.26
N SER A 532 13.00 -16.42 15.11
CA SER A 532 12.82 -17.04 13.78
C SER A 532 13.86 -18.10 13.45
N ASN A 533 15.09 -17.98 13.98
CA ASN A 533 16.21 -18.89 13.70
C ASN A 533 16.47 -19.93 14.82
N THR A 534 15.73 -19.87 15.92
CA THR A 534 15.87 -20.83 17.03
C THR A 534 15.38 -22.20 16.60
N ASN A 535 16.08 -23.26 17.02
CA ASN A 535 15.68 -24.63 16.73
C ASN A 535 14.26 -24.93 17.25
N VAL A 536 13.41 -25.46 16.37
CA VAL A 536 12.00 -25.80 16.66
C VAL A 536 11.84 -26.63 17.93
N ASN A 537 12.79 -27.53 18.23
CA ASN A 537 12.75 -28.42 19.38
C ASN A 537 12.94 -27.72 20.74
N VAL A 538 13.52 -26.51 20.76
CA VAL A 538 13.74 -25.71 21.97
C VAL A 538 13.00 -24.38 21.93
N LYS A 539 12.27 -24.08 20.84
CA LYS A 539 11.60 -22.80 20.61
C LYS A 539 10.68 -22.39 21.76
N GLU A 540 9.81 -23.29 22.24
CA GLU A 540 8.90 -23.00 23.35
C GLU A 540 9.66 -22.68 24.66
N ARG A 541 10.68 -23.48 25.00
CA ARG A 541 11.53 -23.22 26.17
C ARG A 541 12.31 -21.92 26.04
N PHE A 542 12.74 -21.58 24.83
CA PHE A 542 13.42 -20.33 24.52
C PHE A 542 12.47 -19.13 24.71
N LEU A 543 11.25 -19.18 24.17
CA LEU A 543 10.24 -18.13 24.37
C LEU A 543 9.95 -17.88 25.86
N ASN A 544 9.83 -18.93 26.67
CA ASN A 544 9.67 -18.80 28.13
C ASN A 544 10.89 -18.13 28.78
N ALA A 545 12.11 -18.46 28.34
CA ALA A 545 13.33 -17.84 28.86
C ALA A 545 13.49 -16.35 28.43
N LEU A 546 12.77 -15.91 27.40
CA LEU A 546 12.78 -14.52 26.92
C LEU A 546 11.80 -13.61 27.66
N GLU A 547 10.88 -14.13 28.47
CA GLU A 547 9.89 -13.33 29.22
C GLU A 547 10.54 -12.15 29.99
N PRO A 548 11.66 -12.34 30.74
CA PRO A 548 12.31 -11.23 31.44
C PRO A 548 12.89 -10.17 30.51
N LEU A 549 13.33 -10.55 29.31
CA LEU A 549 13.88 -9.64 28.31
C LEU A 549 12.77 -8.81 27.67
N CYS A 550 11.64 -9.44 27.33
CA CYS A 550 10.44 -8.76 26.83
C CYS A 550 9.88 -7.78 27.87
N ALA A 551 9.76 -8.21 29.13
CA ALA A 551 9.33 -7.35 30.23
C ALA A 551 10.28 -6.15 30.43
N TRP A 552 11.58 -6.36 30.27
CA TRP A 552 12.56 -5.28 30.35
C TRP A 552 12.44 -4.28 29.19
N LEU A 553 12.25 -4.72 27.95
CA LEU A 553 12.01 -3.83 26.81
C LEU A 553 10.77 -2.95 27.03
N LEU A 554 9.66 -3.57 27.48
CA LEU A 554 8.42 -2.88 27.86
C LEU A 554 8.65 -1.85 28.97
N LYS A 555 9.41 -2.21 30.02
CA LYS A 555 9.81 -1.30 31.10
C LYS A 555 10.59 -0.10 30.55
N ILE A 556 11.57 -0.32 29.68
CA ILE A 556 12.42 0.75 29.13
C ILE A 556 11.62 1.71 28.26
N VAL A 557 10.76 1.21 27.37
CA VAL A 557 9.91 2.09 26.54
C VAL A 557 8.93 2.89 27.38
N ARG A 558 8.34 2.28 28.42
CA ARG A 558 7.50 3.02 29.37
C ARG A 558 8.28 4.13 30.07
N LEU A 559 9.53 3.88 30.49
CA LEU A 559 10.38 4.91 31.08
C LEU A 559 10.68 6.03 30.08
N MET A 560 11.01 5.70 28.83
CA MET A 560 11.24 6.69 27.77
C MET A 560 10.02 7.60 27.56
N GLN A 561 8.80 7.02 27.52
CA GLN A 561 7.56 7.79 27.40
C GLN A 561 7.31 8.71 28.59
N LEU A 562 7.53 8.22 29.82
CA LEU A 562 7.36 9.02 31.04
C LEU A 562 8.36 10.19 31.10
N GLU A 563 9.61 9.95 30.72
CA GLU A 563 10.62 11.00 30.63
C GLU A 563 10.21 12.08 29.62
N GLU A 564 9.72 11.68 28.45
CA GLU A 564 9.26 12.59 27.39
C GLU A 564 8.02 13.40 27.82
N GLN A 565 7.05 12.76 28.47
CA GLN A 565 5.88 13.44 29.04
C GLN A 565 6.30 14.46 30.11
N SER A 566 7.26 14.10 30.97
CA SER A 566 7.77 15.01 32.01
C SER A 566 8.50 16.22 31.42
N ALA A 567 9.23 16.03 30.30
CA ALA A 567 9.88 17.13 29.58
C ALA A 567 8.85 18.06 28.93
N GLN A 568 7.84 17.48 28.26
CA GLN A 568 6.75 18.25 27.63
C GLN A 568 5.94 19.05 28.65
N GLN A 569 5.68 18.51 29.85
CA GLN A 569 5.02 19.26 30.93
C GLN A 569 5.85 20.45 31.41
N LYS A 570 7.17 20.32 31.50
CA LYS A 570 8.07 21.44 31.85
C LYS A 570 8.12 22.50 30.74
N ASP A 571 8.06 22.09 29.47
CA ASP A 571 8.10 22.97 28.30
C ASP A 571 6.75 23.60 27.95
N SER A 572 5.63 23.07 28.47
CA SER A 572 4.26 23.54 28.19
C SER A 572 3.95 24.98 28.65
N ARG A 573 4.89 25.67 29.31
CA ARG A 573 4.85 27.14 29.48
C ARG A 573 5.06 27.90 28.17
N ASN A 574 5.56 27.26 27.10
CA ASN A 574 5.64 27.82 25.74
C ASN A 574 4.60 27.15 24.82
N ARG A 575 3.54 27.90 24.47
CA ARG A 575 2.30 27.45 23.80
C ARG A 575 2.41 26.95 22.34
N TYR A 576 3.58 26.58 21.82
CA TYR A 576 3.75 26.26 20.39
C TYR A 576 4.57 24.99 20.09
N SER A 577 4.26 23.87 20.74
CA SER A 577 4.82 22.57 20.36
C SER A 577 3.71 21.62 19.89
N ASN A 578 3.47 21.58 18.58
CA ASN A 578 2.63 20.57 17.90
C ASN A 578 3.37 19.22 17.79
N ARG A 579 4.10 18.77 18.82
CA ARG A 579 4.63 17.40 18.85
C ARG A 579 3.52 16.45 19.25
N ARG A 580 3.07 15.63 18.29
CA ARG A 580 2.09 14.56 18.53
C ARG A 580 2.58 13.61 19.62
N SER A 581 1.63 13.16 20.44
CA SER A 581 1.85 12.36 21.64
C SER A 581 2.62 11.05 21.38
N PRO A 582 3.65 10.73 22.18
CA PRO A 582 4.38 9.45 22.15
C PRO A 582 3.56 8.28 22.73
N ALA A 583 2.29 8.49 23.12
CA ALA A 583 1.44 7.48 23.76
C ALA A 583 1.29 6.16 22.97
N ASN A 584 1.59 6.17 21.67
CA ASN A 584 1.46 4.99 20.81
C ASN A 584 2.66 4.03 20.89
N ASP A 585 3.85 4.46 21.32
CA ASP A 585 5.06 3.61 21.25
C ASP A 585 4.96 2.32 22.08
N MET A 586 4.45 2.45 23.30
CA MET A 586 4.24 1.32 24.20
C MET A 586 3.21 0.34 23.63
N GLN A 587 2.12 0.85 23.05
CA GLN A 587 1.12 0.03 22.40
C GLN A 587 1.73 -0.73 21.20
N GLN A 588 2.48 -0.03 20.35
CA GLN A 588 3.18 -0.64 19.21
C GLN A 588 4.14 -1.74 19.64
N LEU A 589 4.94 -1.49 20.69
CA LEU A 589 5.86 -2.51 21.21
C LEU A 589 5.10 -3.70 21.80
N THR A 590 4.01 -3.46 22.53
CA THR A 590 3.18 -4.52 23.10
C THR A 590 2.61 -5.41 22.01
N GLU A 591 1.96 -4.82 20.99
CA GLU A 591 1.41 -5.54 19.83
C GLU A 591 2.48 -6.36 19.08
N ARG A 592 3.72 -5.84 19.00
CA ARG A 592 4.83 -6.53 18.33
C ARG A 592 5.39 -7.68 19.16
N ILE A 593 5.49 -7.52 20.48
CA ILE A 593 5.97 -8.56 21.42
C ILE A 593 4.91 -9.66 21.66
N GLU A 594 3.62 -9.33 21.61
CA GLU A 594 2.53 -10.31 21.78
C GLU A 594 2.63 -11.48 20.79
N GLN A 595 3.23 -11.25 19.62
CA GLN A 595 3.53 -12.29 18.62
C GLN A 595 4.43 -13.41 19.15
N PHE A 596 5.16 -13.18 20.25
CA PHE A 596 6.04 -14.17 20.88
C PHE A 596 5.33 -15.05 21.92
N SER A 597 4.07 -14.74 22.25
CA SER A 597 3.33 -15.32 23.38
C SER A 597 2.39 -16.48 22.97
N HIS A 598 2.61 -17.08 21.79
CA HIS A 598 1.72 -18.06 21.17
C HIS A 598 2.39 -19.40 20.86
#